data_AF-A0A0C9XMQ0-F1
#
_entry.id   AF-A0A0C9XMQ0-F1
#
_cell.length_a   1.000
_cell.length_b   1.000
_cell.length_c   1.000
_cell.angle_alpha   90.00
_cell.angle_beta   90.00
_cell.angle_gamma   90.00
#
_symmetry.space_group_name_H-M   'P 1'
#
loop_
_entity.id
_entity.type
_entity.pdbx_description
1 polymer ?
#
loop_
_entity_poly.entity_id
_entity_poly.type
_entity_poly.pdbx_seq_one_letter_code
_entity_poly.pdbx_strand_id
1 'polypeptide(L)'
;MRRILSKPGFISSQMGGTQLRQMCQMASVKLDPLKLSPLAQACMMGHSLDAVKEVLSRADAPDIKGTETPFQLGYVSLAVLGVNRHKCFPPCNPENLAIVEYLVQSGAPLDVPDIFGHTALHHACTPPDIKLQFAKSLLQHGANVNAQNRYGEVPLFFALQGGDAKLTDLLMEHGANMDIQDANGDSPRKMYVVFGAEVTATIRKWERRQAGEVAAPCEARKRCESCGTEQSGLRQCARCHTVRYCSVECQRAHWPTHRPDCRAFSPSTTVTLKPQFYDNTAAYSTADFVRERFGLSRGTKSAERAGTQVPSSGNRRMIVKIQVPVSSTTGLLIYNRQRDFSCITHRNTGAEAYDTVAQIVRSKGVGGTNGHKAYFAAELRGRDELVVKVSEVLAEQPF
;
A
#
# COMPACT_ATOMS: atom_id res chain seq x y z
N MET A 1 6.75 27.41 -16.45
CA MET A 1 6.09 26.18 -16.96
C MET A 1 6.53 25.84 -18.38
N ARG A 2 6.14 26.59 -19.43
CA ARG A 2 6.49 26.26 -20.84
C ARG A 2 7.98 25.98 -21.07
N ARG A 3 8.89 26.81 -20.53
CA ARG A 3 10.35 26.61 -20.60
C ARG A 3 10.85 25.28 -20.00
N ILE A 4 10.19 24.75 -18.97
CA ILE A 4 10.57 23.48 -18.34
C ILE A 4 9.99 22.33 -19.17
N LEU A 5 8.74 22.45 -19.60
CA LEU A 5 8.06 21.45 -20.43
C LEU A 5 8.71 21.24 -21.80
N SER A 6 9.31 22.28 -22.38
CA SER A 6 10.01 22.22 -23.66
C SER A 6 11.34 21.45 -23.62
N LYS A 7 11.81 21.03 -22.44
CA LYS A 7 13.03 20.22 -22.35
C LYS A 7 12.76 18.80 -22.89
N PRO A 8 13.66 18.23 -23.71
CA PRO A 8 13.49 16.88 -24.24
C PRO A 8 13.59 15.83 -23.12
N GLY A 9 13.00 14.65 -23.35
CA GLY A 9 13.06 13.53 -22.40
C GLY A 9 12.27 13.78 -21.11
N PHE A 10 12.52 12.96 -20.08
CA PHE A 10 11.89 13.14 -18.77
C PHE A 10 12.49 14.31 -17.99
N ILE A 11 11.70 14.90 -17.11
CA ILE A 11 12.03 16.10 -16.34
C ILE A 11 12.39 15.67 -14.91
N SER A 12 13.68 15.49 -14.67
CA SER A 12 14.19 15.19 -13.33
C SER A 12 14.05 16.38 -12.37
N SER A 13 14.29 16.13 -11.08
CA SER A 13 14.33 17.19 -10.07
C SER A 13 15.35 18.27 -10.41
N GLN A 14 16.53 17.87 -10.91
CA GLN A 14 17.60 18.80 -11.34
C GLN A 14 17.19 19.62 -12.59
N MET A 15 16.32 19.08 -13.44
CA MET A 15 15.80 19.78 -14.62
C MET A 15 14.65 20.74 -14.30
N GLY A 16 14.27 20.90 -13.02
CA GLY A 16 13.18 21.76 -12.57
C GLY A 16 11.85 21.03 -12.38
N GLY A 17 11.86 19.68 -12.30
CA GLY A 17 10.66 18.88 -12.08
C GLY A 17 9.91 19.25 -10.82
N THR A 18 10.61 19.51 -9.71
CA THR A 18 10.00 19.96 -8.45
C THR A 18 9.27 21.28 -8.61
N GLN A 19 9.89 22.24 -9.30
CA GLN A 19 9.26 23.53 -9.61
C GLN A 19 8.04 23.34 -10.52
N LEU A 20 8.14 22.45 -11.51
CA LEU A 20 7.03 22.15 -12.43
C LEU A 20 5.81 21.58 -11.69
N ARG A 21 6.00 20.68 -10.72
CA ARG A 21 4.93 20.13 -9.88
C ARG A 21 4.22 21.21 -9.07
N GLN A 22 4.98 22.10 -8.44
CA GLN A 22 4.41 23.23 -7.68
C GLN A 22 3.60 24.16 -8.61
N MET A 23 4.14 24.50 -9.78
CA MET A 23 3.43 25.30 -10.77
C MET A 23 2.16 24.60 -11.28
N CYS A 24 2.21 23.28 -11.49
CA CYS A 24 1.06 22.47 -11.88
C CYS A 24 -0.06 22.55 -10.84
N GLN A 25 0.27 22.34 -9.57
CA GLN A 25 -0.70 22.41 -8.47
C GLN A 25 -1.34 23.80 -8.37
N MET A 26 -0.55 24.87 -8.49
CA MET A 26 -1.08 26.24 -8.47
C MET A 26 -1.97 26.56 -9.67
N ALA A 27 -1.63 26.01 -10.84
CA ALA A 27 -2.36 26.30 -12.08
C ALA A 27 -3.63 25.45 -12.21
N SER A 28 -3.63 24.21 -11.72
CA SER A 28 -4.80 23.33 -11.75
C SER A 28 -5.94 23.90 -10.91
N VAL A 29 -5.66 24.47 -9.73
CA VAL A 29 -6.67 25.12 -8.88
C VAL A 29 -7.40 26.27 -9.59
N LYS A 30 -6.75 26.91 -10.57
CA LYS A 30 -7.31 28.04 -11.33
C LYS A 30 -8.07 27.63 -12.59
N LEU A 31 -8.16 26.34 -12.92
CA LEU A 31 -8.92 25.90 -14.09
C LEU A 31 -10.42 26.19 -13.85
N ASP A 32 -10.99 27.03 -14.70
CA ASP A 32 -12.37 27.50 -14.63
C ASP A 32 -13.25 26.60 -15.51
N PRO A 33 -14.16 25.79 -14.93
CA PRO A 33 -15.03 24.90 -15.70
C PRO A 33 -15.94 25.63 -16.68
N LEU A 34 -16.24 26.91 -16.46
CA LEU A 34 -17.10 27.70 -17.34
C LEU A 34 -16.42 28.10 -18.66
N LYS A 35 -15.10 27.93 -18.76
CA LYS A 35 -14.32 28.19 -19.98
C LYS A 35 -14.11 26.93 -20.83
N LEU A 36 -14.66 25.81 -20.40
CA LEU A 36 -14.60 24.55 -21.14
C LEU A 36 -15.63 24.53 -22.25
N SER A 37 -15.37 23.72 -23.28
CA SER A 37 -16.41 23.38 -24.25
C SER A 37 -17.61 22.70 -23.55
N PRO A 38 -18.82 22.71 -24.15
CA PRO A 38 -19.97 22.05 -23.57
C PRO A 38 -19.72 20.56 -23.22
N LEU A 39 -19.02 19.82 -24.09
CA LEU A 39 -18.65 18.43 -23.81
C LEU A 39 -17.71 18.32 -22.62
N ALA A 40 -16.66 19.15 -22.60
CA ALA A 40 -15.65 19.15 -21.55
C ALA A 40 -16.24 19.53 -20.18
N GLN A 41 -17.15 20.51 -20.17
CA GLN A 41 -17.90 20.91 -19.00
C GLN A 41 -18.82 19.78 -18.52
N ALA A 42 -19.55 19.12 -19.41
CA ALA A 42 -20.41 17.98 -19.06
C ALA A 42 -19.59 16.82 -18.46
N CYS A 43 -18.44 16.50 -19.05
CA CYS A 43 -17.51 15.50 -18.52
C CYS A 43 -17.00 15.89 -17.13
N MET A 44 -16.53 17.13 -16.97
CA MET A 44 -15.91 17.59 -15.74
C MET A 44 -16.90 17.82 -14.60
N MET A 45 -18.12 18.27 -14.89
CA MET A 45 -19.11 18.53 -13.86
C MET A 45 -19.89 17.27 -13.47
N GLY A 46 -20.06 16.34 -14.41
CA GLY A 46 -20.66 15.04 -14.13
C GLY A 46 -22.12 15.08 -13.71
N HIS A 47 -22.86 16.10 -14.15
CA HIS A 47 -24.26 16.34 -13.77
C HIS A 47 -25.29 15.69 -14.72
N SER A 48 -24.85 15.18 -15.88
CA SER A 48 -25.75 14.49 -16.80
C SER A 48 -24.97 13.69 -17.85
N LEU A 49 -25.08 12.35 -17.80
CA LEU A 49 -24.65 11.47 -18.89
C LEU A 49 -25.42 11.78 -20.20
N ASP A 50 -26.69 12.17 -20.09
CA ASP A 50 -27.52 12.47 -21.24
C ASP A 50 -27.03 13.70 -22.00
N ALA A 51 -26.53 14.73 -21.29
CA ALA A 51 -25.89 15.87 -21.93
C ALA A 51 -24.64 15.47 -22.75
N VAL A 52 -23.83 14.52 -22.24
CA VAL A 52 -22.68 13.98 -22.98
C VAL A 52 -23.13 13.24 -24.24
N LYS A 53 -24.17 12.40 -24.13
CA LYS A 53 -24.77 11.68 -25.26
C LYS A 53 -25.35 12.64 -26.30
N GLU A 54 -26.06 13.66 -25.86
CA GLU A 54 -26.65 14.69 -26.72
C GLU A 54 -25.55 15.39 -27.52
N VAL A 55 -24.53 15.91 -26.86
CA VAL A 55 -23.42 16.62 -27.54
C VAL A 55 -22.70 15.71 -28.54
N LEU A 56 -22.48 14.43 -28.20
CA LEU A 56 -21.81 13.48 -29.09
C LEU A 56 -22.70 12.95 -30.24
N SER A 57 -24.02 13.12 -30.17
CA SER A 57 -24.94 12.75 -31.25
C SER A 57 -25.11 13.83 -32.33
N ARG A 58 -24.64 15.05 -32.07
CA ARG A 58 -24.72 16.15 -33.02
C ARG A 58 -23.72 15.99 -34.16
N ALA A 59 -24.08 16.48 -35.35
CA ALA A 59 -23.20 16.44 -36.52
C ALA A 59 -21.93 17.31 -36.35
N ASP A 60 -21.98 18.31 -35.47
CA ASP A 60 -20.86 19.20 -35.10
C ASP A 60 -20.14 18.75 -33.81
N ALA A 61 -20.31 17.49 -33.40
CA ALA A 61 -19.69 16.95 -32.19
C ALA A 61 -18.15 17.12 -32.22
N PRO A 62 -17.53 17.55 -31.12
CA PRO A 62 -16.08 17.64 -31.03
C PRO A 62 -15.44 16.25 -31.14
N ASP A 63 -14.22 16.19 -31.68
CA ASP A 63 -13.47 14.94 -31.74
C ASP A 63 -13.19 14.44 -30.31
N ILE A 64 -13.77 13.29 -29.97
CA ILE A 64 -13.62 12.64 -28.66
C ILE A 64 -12.17 12.24 -28.34
N LYS A 65 -11.30 12.19 -29.36
CA LYS A 65 -9.85 11.97 -29.22
C LYS A 65 -9.07 13.25 -28.93
N GLY A 66 -9.75 14.39 -29.02
CA GLY A 66 -9.19 15.71 -28.78
C GLY A 66 -8.86 15.97 -27.31
N THR A 67 -8.32 17.16 -27.08
CA THR A 67 -7.95 17.64 -25.75
C THR A 67 -8.46 19.04 -25.53
N GLU A 68 -8.66 19.37 -24.27
CA GLU A 68 -9.23 20.64 -23.83
C GLU A 68 -8.24 21.43 -23.00
N THR A 69 -8.43 22.74 -22.96
CA THR A 69 -7.64 23.71 -22.17
C THR A 69 -6.17 23.81 -22.59
N PRO A 70 -5.42 24.81 -22.09
CA PRO A 70 -3.96 24.83 -22.24
C PRO A 70 -3.22 23.65 -21.58
N PHE A 71 -3.90 22.82 -20.77
CA PHE A 71 -3.35 21.62 -20.16
C PHE A 71 -3.47 20.36 -21.02
N GLN A 72 -4.13 20.42 -22.17
CA GLN A 72 -4.31 19.27 -23.06
C GLN A 72 -4.99 18.08 -22.36
N LEU A 73 -6.03 18.36 -21.57
CA LEU A 73 -6.78 17.32 -20.87
C LEU A 73 -7.71 16.59 -21.85
N GLY A 74 -7.55 15.29 -22.01
CA GLY A 74 -8.54 14.45 -22.71
C GLY A 74 -9.86 14.38 -21.95
N TYR A 75 -10.96 14.08 -22.65
CA TYR A 75 -12.31 14.02 -22.06
C TYR A 75 -12.44 12.98 -20.94
N VAL A 76 -11.77 11.83 -21.06
CA VAL A 76 -11.73 10.80 -19.99
C VAL A 76 -11.03 11.35 -18.74
N SER A 77 -9.89 12.04 -18.91
CA SER A 77 -9.17 12.68 -17.80
C SER A 77 -10.01 13.78 -17.14
N LEU A 78 -10.77 14.56 -17.91
CA LEU A 78 -11.71 15.55 -17.36
C LEU A 78 -12.81 14.89 -16.52
N ALA A 79 -13.38 13.79 -17.00
CA ALA A 79 -14.41 13.05 -16.27
C ALA A 79 -13.90 12.47 -14.94
N VAL A 80 -12.64 12.02 -14.90
CA VAL A 80 -11.95 11.59 -13.67
C VAL A 80 -11.67 12.77 -12.74
N LEU A 81 -11.15 13.89 -13.27
CA LEU A 81 -10.77 15.09 -12.49
C LEU A 81 -11.95 15.85 -11.89
N GLY A 82 -13.11 15.81 -12.54
CA GLY A 82 -14.33 16.47 -12.12
C GLY A 82 -14.74 16.19 -10.68
N VAL A 83 -14.52 14.94 -10.26
CA VAL A 83 -14.85 14.44 -8.91
C VAL A 83 -14.03 15.12 -7.80
N ASN A 84 -12.89 15.75 -8.12
CA ASN A 84 -11.96 16.31 -7.13
C ASN A 84 -12.23 17.78 -6.77
N ARG A 85 -13.07 18.48 -7.53
CA ARG A 85 -13.30 19.93 -7.34
C ARG A 85 -14.58 20.26 -6.59
N HIS A 86 -15.50 19.31 -6.51
CA HIS A 86 -16.70 19.40 -5.69
C HIS A 86 -16.48 18.49 -4.48
N LYS A 87 -16.15 19.05 -3.31
CA LYS A 87 -16.18 18.31 -2.05
C LYS A 87 -17.63 17.89 -1.77
N CYS A 88 -18.05 16.76 -2.33
CA CYS A 88 -19.31 16.12 -1.98
C CYS A 88 -19.01 14.87 -1.14
N PHE A 89 -19.59 14.85 0.06
CA PHE A 89 -19.75 13.67 0.90
C PHE A 89 -21.21 13.22 0.68
N PRO A 90 -21.53 11.96 0.29
CA PRO A 90 -20.70 10.76 0.15
C PRO A 90 -20.07 10.57 -1.26
N PRO A 91 -19.12 9.64 -1.42
CA PRO A 91 -18.20 9.57 -2.56
C PRO A 91 -18.70 8.67 -3.70
N CYS A 92 -18.26 9.01 -4.92
CA CYS A 92 -18.67 8.48 -6.23
C CYS A 92 -19.98 9.09 -6.71
N ASN A 93 -19.87 10.10 -7.57
CA ASN A 93 -20.96 10.46 -8.44
C ASN A 93 -21.07 9.33 -9.50
N PRO A 94 -22.07 8.42 -9.43
CA PRO A 94 -22.18 7.30 -10.36
C PRO A 94 -22.22 7.78 -11.82
N GLU A 95 -22.67 9.02 -12.04
CA GLU A 95 -22.72 9.63 -13.36
C GLU A 95 -21.33 9.88 -13.97
N ASN A 96 -20.32 10.32 -13.21
CA ASN A 96 -18.96 10.48 -13.78
C ASN A 96 -18.37 9.15 -14.23
N LEU A 97 -18.63 8.07 -13.47
CA LEU A 97 -18.16 6.74 -13.86
C LEU A 97 -18.91 6.26 -15.12
N ALA A 98 -20.23 6.46 -15.17
CA ALA A 98 -21.02 6.15 -16.35
C ALA A 98 -20.60 6.98 -17.58
N ILE A 99 -20.20 8.24 -17.38
CA ILE A 99 -19.61 9.09 -18.43
C ILE A 99 -18.29 8.50 -18.91
N VAL A 100 -17.39 8.10 -18.00
CA VAL A 100 -16.13 7.44 -18.38
C VAL A 100 -16.41 6.18 -19.19
N GLU A 101 -17.31 5.31 -18.72
CA GLU A 101 -17.68 4.08 -19.43
C GLU A 101 -18.25 4.38 -20.82
N TYR A 102 -19.16 5.36 -20.93
CA TYR A 102 -19.75 5.75 -22.20
C TYR A 102 -18.73 6.36 -23.17
N LEU A 103 -17.85 7.26 -22.71
CA LEU A 103 -16.80 7.85 -23.54
C LEU A 103 -15.89 6.75 -24.11
N VAL A 104 -15.48 5.81 -23.26
CA VAL A 104 -14.61 4.69 -23.65
C VAL A 104 -15.32 3.76 -24.65
N GLN A 105 -16.59 3.42 -24.41
CA GLN A 105 -17.41 2.66 -25.37
C GLN A 105 -17.60 3.40 -26.70
N SER A 106 -17.60 4.73 -26.67
CA SER A 106 -17.67 5.60 -27.85
C SER A 106 -16.31 5.79 -28.54
N GLY A 107 -15.26 5.10 -28.10
CA GLY A 107 -13.93 5.14 -28.71
C GLY A 107 -13.02 6.26 -28.21
N ALA A 108 -13.32 6.87 -27.06
CA ALA A 108 -12.41 7.82 -26.41
C ALA A 108 -11.10 7.10 -26.02
N PRO A 109 -9.92 7.68 -26.32
CA PRO A 109 -8.65 7.11 -25.91
C PRO A 109 -8.42 7.23 -24.40
N LEU A 110 -7.98 6.14 -23.77
CA LEU A 110 -7.73 6.07 -22.33
C LEU A 110 -6.42 6.76 -21.91
N ASP A 111 -5.41 6.68 -22.78
CA ASP A 111 -4.03 7.07 -22.48
C ASP A 111 -3.63 8.40 -23.12
N VAL A 112 -4.58 9.33 -23.26
CA VAL A 112 -4.29 10.70 -23.72
C VAL A 112 -3.48 11.43 -22.63
N PRO A 113 -2.21 11.81 -22.89
CA PRO A 113 -1.40 12.52 -21.92
C PRO A 113 -1.79 13.99 -21.88
N ASP A 114 -1.90 14.55 -20.67
CA ASP A 114 -1.91 16.01 -20.48
C ASP A 114 -0.51 16.62 -20.70
N ILE A 115 -0.36 17.94 -20.54
CA ILE A 115 0.94 18.60 -20.71
C ILE A 115 2.02 18.11 -19.73
N PHE A 116 1.65 17.40 -18.66
CA PHE A 116 2.56 16.77 -17.69
C PHE A 116 2.72 15.27 -17.95
N GLY A 117 2.11 14.73 -19.00
CA GLY A 117 2.14 13.31 -19.34
C GLY A 117 1.20 12.45 -18.49
N HIS A 118 0.32 13.05 -17.69
CA HIS A 118 -0.64 12.27 -16.92
C HIS A 118 -1.78 11.80 -17.83
N THR A 119 -2.05 10.50 -17.79
CA THR A 119 -3.24 9.87 -18.39
C THR A 119 -4.40 9.88 -17.40
N ALA A 120 -5.59 9.45 -17.84
CA ALA A 120 -6.74 9.30 -16.95
C ALA A 120 -6.42 8.39 -15.74
N LEU A 121 -5.63 7.33 -15.95
CA LEU A 121 -5.22 6.41 -14.88
C LEU A 121 -4.29 7.08 -13.86
N HIS A 122 -3.39 7.96 -14.28
CA HIS A 122 -2.56 8.76 -13.36
C HIS A 122 -3.44 9.63 -12.45
N HIS A 123 -4.41 10.33 -13.05
CA HIS A 123 -5.34 11.19 -12.30
C HIS A 123 -6.18 10.38 -11.32
N ALA A 124 -6.63 9.17 -11.69
CA ALA A 124 -7.37 8.27 -10.79
C ALA A 124 -6.54 7.76 -9.60
N CYS A 125 -5.21 7.67 -9.76
CA CYS A 125 -4.29 7.17 -8.74
C CYS A 125 -3.69 8.28 -7.86
N THR A 126 -3.85 9.56 -8.21
CA THR A 126 -3.15 10.68 -7.55
C THR A 126 -3.73 10.99 -6.15
N PRO A 127 -2.92 10.92 -5.07
CA PRO A 127 -3.34 11.33 -3.73
C PRO A 127 -3.62 12.84 -3.64
N PRO A 128 -4.46 13.30 -2.68
CA PRO A 128 -5.16 12.52 -1.66
C PRO A 128 -6.45 11.85 -2.16
N ASP A 129 -6.88 12.18 -3.38
CA ASP A 129 -8.20 11.84 -3.92
C ASP A 129 -8.17 10.57 -4.79
N ILE A 130 -7.65 9.47 -4.24
CA ILE A 130 -7.59 8.18 -4.95
C ILE A 130 -9.01 7.70 -5.30
N LYS A 131 -9.24 7.41 -6.58
CA LYS A 131 -10.53 6.96 -7.11
C LYS A 131 -10.46 5.50 -7.59
N LEU A 132 -10.51 4.57 -6.64
CA LEU A 132 -10.35 3.13 -6.91
C LEU A 132 -11.29 2.61 -8.01
N GLN A 133 -12.55 3.05 -8.05
CA GLN A 133 -13.52 2.60 -9.07
C GLN A 133 -13.18 3.07 -10.48
N PHE A 134 -12.65 4.29 -10.62
CA PHE A 134 -12.19 4.81 -11.91
C PHE A 134 -10.94 4.08 -12.36
N ALA A 135 -9.95 3.90 -11.47
CA ALA A 135 -8.76 3.10 -11.78
C ALA A 135 -9.17 1.69 -12.24
N LYS A 136 -10.12 1.05 -11.56
CA LYS A 136 -10.65 -0.26 -11.94
C LYS A 136 -11.27 -0.25 -13.33
N SER A 137 -12.19 0.69 -13.60
CA SER A 137 -12.87 0.78 -14.90
C SER A 137 -11.88 1.06 -16.04
N LEU A 138 -10.95 1.99 -15.85
CA LEU A 138 -9.91 2.31 -16.84
C LEU A 138 -9.03 1.09 -17.16
N LEU A 139 -8.58 0.36 -16.14
CA LEU A 139 -7.76 -0.84 -16.31
C LEU A 139 -8.53 -1.98 -16.99
N GLN A 140 -9.81 -2.17 -16.66
CA GLN A 140 -10.68 -3.16 -17.32
C GLN A 140 -10.86 -2.88 -18.81
N HIS A 141 -10.82 -1.61 -19.22
CA HIS A 141 -10.88 -1.20 -20.62
C HIS A 141 -9.49 -1.11 -21.29
N GLY A 142 -8.43 -1.53 -20.60
CA GLY A 142 -7.09 -1.66 -21.19
C GLY A 142 -6.22 -0.41 -21.09
N ALA A 143 -6.48 0.51 -20.15
CA ALA A 143 -5.57 1.63 -19.89
C ALA A 143 -4.17 1.12 -19.55
N ASN A 144 -3.14 1.78 -20.08
CA ASN A 144 -1.76 1.37 -19.85
C ASN A 144 -1.34 1.59 -18.39
N VAL A 145 -1.31 0.51 -17.61
CA VAL A 145 -0.90 0.48 -16.20
C VAL A 145 0.54 0.98 -15.98
N ASN A 146 1.36 0.97 -17.03
CA ASN A 146 2.78 1.32 -17.02
C ASN A 146 3.08 2.61 -17.81
N ALA A 147 2.07 3.42 -18.13
CA ALA A 147 2.28 4.72 -18.79
C ALA A 147 3.20 5.60 -17.94
N GLN A 148 4.20 6.23 -18.56
CA GLN A 148 5.12 7.14 -17.87
C GLN A 148 4.76 8.60 -18.16
N ASN A 149 4.58 9.39 -17.10
CA ASN A 149 4.38 10.83 -17.23
C ASN A 149 5.69 11.57 -17.58
N ARG A 150 5.68 12.91 -17.65
CA ARG A 150 6.88 13.71 -17.96
C ARG A 150 7.95 13.64 -16.88
N TYR A 151 7.67 13.07 -15.71
CA TYR A 151 8.63 12.78 -14.66
C TYR A 151 9.13 11.33 -14.68
N GLY A 152 8.70 10.53 -15.67
CA GLY A 152 9.02 9.10 -15.75
C GLY A 152 8.23 8.23 -14.77
N GLU A 153 7.27 8.79 -14.03
CA GLU A 153 6.51 8.06 -13.03
C GLU A 153 5.38 7.27 -13.67
N VAL A 154 5.20 6.04 -13.21
CA VAL A 154 4.05 5.18 -13.50
C VAL A 154 2.93 5.33 -12.45
N PRO A 155 1.67 5.01 -12.77
CA PRO A 155 0.55 5.03 -11.83
C PRO A 155 0.82 4.36 -10.47
N LEU A 156 1.61 3.28 -10.45
CA LEU A 156 1.99 2.58 -9.21
C LEU A 156 2.74 3.47 -8.21
N PHE A 157 3.53 4.46 -8.65
CA PHE A 157 4.19 5.39 -7.73
C PHE A 157 3.19 6.14 -6.86
N PHE A 158 2.08 6.60 -7.47
CA PHE A 158 1.05 7.37 -6.78
C PHE A 158 0.29 6.52 -5.76
N ALA A 159 0.01 5.25 -6.09
CA ALA A 159 -0.61 4.29 -5.18
C ALA A 159 0.28 4.01 -3.96
N LEU A 160 1.58 3.81 -4.20
CA LEU A 160 2.57 3.62 -3.13
C LEU A 160 2.67 4.88 -2.27
N GLN A 161 2.87 6.06 -2.86
CA GLN A 161 2.97 7.33 -2.15
C GLN A 161 1.73 7.64 -1.29
N GLY A 162 0.54 7.30 -1.79
CA GLY A 162 -0.72 7.41 -1.04
C GLY A 162 -0.90 6.37 0.09
N GLY A 163 -0.06 5.33 0.12
CA GLY A 163 -0.17 4.20 1.05
C GLY A 163 -1.38 3.31 0.79
N ASP A 164 -1.95 3.34 -0.43
CA ASP A 164 -3.20 2.64 -0.75
C ASP A 164 -2.92 1.20 -1.18
N ALA A 165 -3.03 0.27 -0.23
CA ALA A 165 -2.83 -1.15 -0.47
C ALA A 165 -3.86 -1.75 -1.46
N LYS A 166 -5.09 -1.22 -1.53
CA LYS A 166 -6.13 -1.73 -2.44
C LYS A 166 -5.85 -1.32 -3.88
N LEU A 167 -5.51 -0.05 -4.10
CA LEU A 167 -5.08 0.43 -5.42
C LEU A 167 -3.79 -0.26 -5.87
N THR A 168 -2.84 -0.46 -4.95
CA THR A 168 -1.62 -1.22 -5.22
C THR A 168 -1.94 -2.64 -5.67
N ASP A 169 -2.84 -3.35 -4.97
CA ASP A 169 -3.25 -4.71 -5.36
C ASP A 169 -3.86 -4.70 -6.76
N LEU A 170 -4.80 -3.78 -7.03
CA LEU A 170 -5.47 -3.63 -8.33
C LEU A 170 -4.49 -3.37 -9.49
N LEU A 171 -3.52 -2.48 -9.30
CA LEU A 171 -2.51 -2.18 -10.33
C LEU A 171 -1.61 -3.39 -10.59
N MET A 172 -1.20 -4.10 -9.54
CA MET A 172 -0.40 -5.33 -9.68
C MET A 172 -1.19 -6.45 -10.38
N GLU A 173 -2.50 -6.58 -10.13
CA GLU A 173 -3.39 -7.51 -10.85
C GLU A 173 -3.39 -7.27 -12.36
N HIS A 174 -3.25 -6.02 -12.79
CA HIS A 174 -3.24 -5.63 -14.20
C HIS A 174 -1.83 -5.52 -14.80
N GLY A 175 -0.80 -6.05 -14.12
CA GLY A 175 0.55 -6.15 -14.67
C GLY A 175 1.42 -4.89 -14.49
N ALA A 176 1.20 -4.12 -13.42
CA ALA A 176 2.10 -3.03 -13.05
C ALA A 176 3.55 -3.54 -12.89
N ASN A 177 4.49 -2.87 -13.55
CA ASN A 177 5.91 -3.20 -13.52
C ASN A 177 6.62 -2.40 -12.43
N MET A 178 7.25 -3.10 -11.49
CA MET A 178 7.94 -2.48 -10.35
C MET A 178 9.34 -1.96 -10.67
N ASP A 179 9.85 -2.26 -11.86
CA ASP A 179 11.24 -1.98 -12.25
C ASP A 179 11.38 -0.76 -13.17
N ILE A 180 10.26 -0.16 -13.60
CA ILE A 180 10.26 1.09 -14.39
C ILE A 180 10.80 2.23 -13.53
N GLN A 181 11.81 2.92 -14.06
CA GLN A 181 12.48 4.02 -13.38
C GLN A 181 11.90 5.37 -13.78
N ASP A 182 11.77 6.26 -12.80
CA ASP A 182 11.44 7.66 -12.99
C ASP A 182 12.67 8.47 -13.48
N ALA A 183 12.48 9.77 -13.69
CA ALA A 183 13.53 10.68 -14.13
C ALA A 183 14.69 10.86 -13.11
N ASN A 184 14.52 10.40 -11.87
CA ASN A 184 15.54 10.43 -10.83
C ASN A 184 16.20 9.06 -10.60
N GLY A 185 15.82 8.03 -11.35
CA GLY A 185 16.34 6.66 -11.22
C GLY A 185 15.71 5.84 -10.10
N ASP A 186 14.63 6.35 -9.50
CA ASP A 186 13.82 5.63 -8.53
C ASP A 186 12.84 4.70 -9.25
N SER A 187 12.55 3.54 -8.67
CA SER A 187 11.54 2.60 -9.18
C SER A 187 10.59 2.20 -8.06
N PRO A 188 9.36 1.74 -8.35
CA PRO A 188 8.46 1.24 -7.33
C PRO A 188 9.13 0.18 -6.43
N ARG A 189 9.94 -0.72 -7.00
CA ARG A 189 10.69 -1.74 -6.25
C ARG A 189 11.69 -1.15 -5.26
N LYS A 190 12.37 -0.05 -5.58
CA LYS A 190 13.32 0.59 -4.65
C LYS A 190 12.63 1.30 -3.50
N MET A 191 11.41 1.79 -3.72
CA MET A 191 10.77 2.76 -2.83
C MET A 191 9.57 2.21 -2.04
N TYR A 192 8.93 1.12 -2.46
CA TYR A 192 7.68 0.65 -1.83
C TYR A 192 7.75 0.44 -0.31
N VAL A 193 8.93 0.07 0.22
CA VAL A 193 9.12 -0.17 1.65
C VAL A 193 9.03 1.12 2.47
N VAL A 194 9.44 2.27 1.91
CA VAL A 194 9.42 3.55 2.63
C VAL A 194 8.02 4.14 2.75
N PHE A 195 7.06 3.67 1.93
CA PHE A 195 5.72 4.24 1.84
C PHE A 195 4.68 3.64 2.82
N GLY A 196 5.03 2.56 3.53
CA GLY A 196 4.21 2.05 4.63
C GLY A 196 4.10 0.53 4.68
N ALA A 197 3.63 0.01 5.83
CA ALA A 197 3.57 -1.42 6.09
C ALA A 197 2.53 -2.15 5.20
N GLU A 198 1.38 -1.52 4.94
CA GLU A 198 0.31 -2.14 4.15
C GLU A 198 0.73 -2.34 2.69
N VAL A 199 1.22 -1.30 2.02
CA VAL A 199 1.75 -1.39 0.64
C VAL A 199 2.94 -2.34 0.55
N THR A 200 3.81 -2.38 1.56
CA THR A 200 4.90 -3.37 1.65
C THR A 200 4.37 -4.79 1.64
N ALA A 201 3.38 -5.09 2.48
CA ALA A 201 2.79 -6.41 2.57
C ALA A 201 2.11 -6.81 1.25
N THR A 202 1.43 -5.86 0.59
CA THR A 202 0.81 -6.09 -0.73
C THR A 202 1.86 -6.42 -1.79
N ILE A 203 2.92 -5.62 -1.93
CA ILE A 203 3.97 -5.87 -2.93
C ILE A 203 4.68 -7.20 -2.68
N ARG A 204 5.07 -7.50 -1.44
CA ARG A 204 5.71 -8.78 -1.08
C ARG A 204 4.79 -9.99 -1.32
N LYS A 205 3.48 -9.84 -1.13
CA LYS A 205 2.49 -10.86 -1.54
C LYS A 205 2.59 -11.13 -3.04
N TRP A 206 2.73 -10.11 -3.87
CA TRP A 206 2.90 -10.28 -5.32
C TRP A 206 4.26 -10.88 -5.71
N GLU A 207 5.35 -10.44 -5.08
CA GLU A 207 6.67 -11.03 -5.31
C GLU A 207 6.69 -12.54 -5.00
N ARG A 208 6.09 -12.95 -3.87
CA ARG A 208 5.94 -14.37 -3.51
C ARG A 208 5.10 -15.15 -4.52
N ARG A 209 3.99 -14.57 -4.98
CA ARG A 209 3.14 -15.17 -6.01
C ARG A 209 3.91 -15.39 -7.32
N GLN A 210 4.72 -14.42 -7.73
CA GLN A 210 5.56 -14.52 -8.93
C GLN A 210 6.70 -15.53 -8.75
N ALA A 211 7.24 -15.68 -7.54
CA ALA A 211 8.24 -16.69 -7.20
C ALA A 211 7.67 -18.12 -7.07
N GLY A 212 6.36 -18.32 -7.19
CA GLY A 212 5.70 -19.62 -7.01
C GLY A 212 5.63 -20.09 -5.56
N GLU A 213 5.89 -19.20 -4.59
CA GLU A 213 5.82 -19.53 -3.18
C GLU A 213 4.35 -19.66 -2.72
N VAL A 214 4.04 -20.78 -2.05
CA VAL A 214 2.75 -20.94 -1.36
C VAL A 214 2.67 -19.87 -0.27
N ALA A 215 1.56 -19.13 -0.25
CA ALA A 215 1.38 -17.96 0.62
C ALA A 215 1.77 -18.26 2.07
N ALA A 216 2.82 -17.60 2.58
CA ALA A 216 3.26 -17.74 3.96
C ALA A 216 2.11 -17.46 4.94
N PRO A 217 2.02 -18.20 6.07
CA PRO A 217 0.96 -18.01 7.06
C PRO A 217 0.88 -16.55 7.50
N CYS A 218 -0.31 -15.96 7.36
CA CYS A 218 -0.56 -14.57 7.66
C CYS A 218 -1.70 -14.46 8.67
N GLU A 219 -1.48 -13.72 9.77
CA GLU A 219 -2.48 -13.55 10.83
C GLU A 219 -3.77 -12.91 10.31
N ALA A 220 -3.67 -12.05 9.29
CA ALA A 220 -4.80 -11.33 8.70
C ALA A 220 -5.86 -12.26 8.10
N ARG A 221 -5.51 -13.49 7.72
CA ARG A 221 -6.49 -14.49 7.31
C ARG A 221 -7.12 -15.08 8.57
N LYS A 222 -8.17 -14.44 9.10
CA LYS A 222 -9.05 -15.01 10.13
C LYS A 222 -9.92 -16.12 9.54
N ARG A 223 -9.29 -17.06 8.83
CA ARG A 223 -9.96 -18.12 8.07
C ARG A 223 -9.50 -19.50 8.52
N CYS A 224 -10.40 -20.47 8.45
CA CYS A 224 -10.07 -21.88 8.65
C CYS A 224 -9.24 -22.39 7.47
N GLU A 225 -8.13 -23.07 7.74
CA GLU A 225 -7.25 -23.58 6.67
C GLU A 225 -7.84 -24.78 5.92
N SER A 226 -8.83 -25.46 6.52
CA SER A 226 -9.48 -26.61 5.90
C SER A 226 -10.66 -26.21 5.01
N CYS A 227 -11.58 -25.37 5.51
CA CYS A 227 -12.84 -25.04 4.83
C CYS A 227 -12.90 -23.60 4.32
N GLY A 228 -11.89 -22.78 4.62
CA GLY A 228 -11.80 -21.40 4.16
C GLY A 228 -12.72 -20.40 4.87
N THR A 229 -13.59 -20.83 5.79
CA THR A 229 -14.56 -19.99 6.52
C THR A 229 -13.87 -18.91 7.34
N GLU A 230 -14.31 -17.67 7.19
CA GLU A 230 -13.82 -16.52 7.95
C GLU A 230 -14.68 -16.27 9.19
N GLN A 231 -14.11 -16.44 10.38
CA GLN A 231 -14.82 -16.21 11.65
C GLN A 231 -13.87 -15.79 12.78
N SER A 232 -14.40 -15.17 13.82
CA SER A 232 -13.68 -14.91 15.07
C SER A 232 -13.53 -16.21 15.89
N GLY A 233 -12.49 -16.27 16.74
CA GLY A 233 -12.33 -17.38 17.70
C GLY A 233 -11.82 -18.72 17.13
N LEU A 234 -11.19 -18.73 15.95
CA LEU A 234 -10.56 -19.93 15.39
C LEU A 234 -9.51 -20.52 16.36
N ARG A 235 -9.51 -21.83 16.53
CA ARG A 235 -8.54 -22.55 17.36
C ARG A 235 -7.23 -22.72 16.59
N GLN A 236 -6.10 -22.40 17.22
CA GLN A 236 -4.78 -22.63 16.63
C GLN A 236 -4.35 -24.09 16.80
N CYS A 237 -3.61 -24.61 15.81
CA CYS A 237 -2.93 -25.89 15.93
C CYS A 237 -2.02 -25.88 17.16
N ALA A 238 -2.24 -26.78 18.12
CA ALA A 238 -1.49 -26.85 19.37
C ALA A 238 0.01 -27.19 19.21
N ARG A 239 0.44 -27.63 18.03
CA ARG A 239 1.84 -27.98 17.74
C ARG A 239 2.62 -26.80 17.18
N CYS A 240 2.15 -26.21 16.07
CA CYS A 240 2.87 -25.16 15.36
C CYS A 240 2.43 -23.73 15.71
N HIS A 241 1.23 -23.56 16.27
CA HIS A 241 0.55 -22.29 16.57
C HIS A 241 0.30 -21.35 15.37
N THR A 242 0.66 -21.73 14.14
CA THR A 242 0.53 -20.87 12.94
C THR A 242 -0.74 -21.12 12.14
N VAL A 243 -1.25 -22.35 12.14
CA VAL A 243 -2.47 -22.74 11.40
C VAL A 243 -3.71 -22.69 12.29
N ARG A 244 -4.86 -22.32 11.71
CA ARG A 244 -6.13 -22.09 12.42
C ARG A 244 -7.27 -22.96 11.86
N TYR A 245 -8.14 -23.41 12.75
CA TYR A 245 -9.30 -24.25 12.42
C TYR A 245 -10.56 -23.77 13.14
N CYS A 246 -11.71 -23.84 12.46
CA CYS A 246 -13.02 -23.55 13.05
C CYS A 246 -13.52 -24.71 13.93
N SER A 247 -13.06 -25.93 13.67
CA SER A 247 -13.49 -27.13 14.40
C SER A 247 -12.38 -28.21 14.41
N VAL A 248 -12.56 -29.24 15.24
CA VAL A 248 -11.63 -30.38 15.34
C VAL A 248 -11.70 -31.23 14.07
N GLU A 249 -12.86 -31.30 13.44
CA GLU A 249 -13.12 -32.02 12.18
C GLU A 249 -12.31 -31.39 11.05
N CYS A 250 -12.34 -30.06 10.93
CA CYS A 250 -11.51 -29.32 9.97
C CYS A 250 -10.02 -29.56 10.20
N GLN A 251 -9.58 -29.59 11.47
CA GLN A 251 -8.19 -29.93 11.77
C GLN A 251 -7.83 -31.34 11.33
N ARG A 252 -8.69 -32.33 11.58
CA ARG A 252 -8.47 -33.73 11.16
C ARG A 252 -8.43 -33.87 9.64
N ALA A 253 -9.34 -33.19 8.93
CA ALA A 253 -9.40 -33.20 7.47
C ALA A 253 -8.15 -32.61 6.83
N HIS A 254 -7.63 -31.50 7.35
CA HIS A 254 -6.42 -30.85 6.84
C HIS A 254 -5.11 -31.46 7.35
N TRP A 255 -5.15 -32.31 8.39
CA TRP A 255 -3.94 -32.86 9.00
C TRP A 255 -2.99 -33.59 8.05
N PRO A 256 -3.45 -34.41 7.08
CA PRO A 256 -2.55 -35.12 6.16
C PRO A 256 -1.66 -34.17 5.34
N THR A 257 -2.20 -33.05 4.87
CA THR A 257 -1.46 -32.03 4.10
C THR A 257 -0.67 -31.09 5.01
N HIS A 258 -1.16 -30.81 6.22
CA HIS A 258 -0.48 -29.92 7.16
C HIS A 258 0.71 -30.56 7.89
N ARG A 259 0.59 -31.85 8.26
CA ARG A 259 1.56 -32.54 9.12
C ARG A 259 3.02 -32.43 8.62
N PRO A 260 3.33 -32.57 7.32
CA PRO A 260 4.70 -32.44 6.81
C PRO A 260 5.32 -31.07 7.10
N ASP A 261 4.53 -30.00 7.02
CA ASP A 261 4.98 -28.62 7.22
C ASP A 261 4.81 -28.12 8.66
N CYS A 262 4.19 -28.92 9.54
CA CYS A 262 3.87 -28.56 10.92
C CYS A 262 5.12 -28.54 11.84
N ARG A 263 5.81 -27.39 11.88
CA ARG A 263 6.98 -27.18 12.76
C ARG A 263 6.55 -26.86 14.19
N ALA A 264 6.94 -27.68 15.16
CA ALA A 264 6.57 -27.50 16.57
C ALA A 264 7.38 -26.39 17.27
N PHE A 265 6.88 -25.90 18.41
CA PHE A 265 7.72 -25.14 19.37
C PHE A 265 8.64 -26.11 20.10
N SER A 266 9.94 -26.05 19.83
CA SER A 266 10.97 -26.94 20.38
C SER A 266 12.30 -26.18 20.51
N PRO A 267 13.26 -26.67 21.32
CA PRO A 267 14.58 -26.04 21.44
C PRO A 267 15.29 -25.83 20.09
N SER A 268 15.07 -26.72 19.10
CA SER A 268 15.65 -26.61 17.75
C SER A 268 14.98 -25.58 16.84
N THR A 269 13.78 -25.12 17.19
CA THR A 269 12.94 -24.26 16.33
C THR A 269 12.65 -22.88 16.94
N THR A 270 13.03 -22.69 18.21
CA THR A 270 12.73 -21.48 18.99
C THR A 270 13.98 -20.91 19.64
N VAL A 271 14.00 -19.60 19.86
CA VAL A 271 15.00 -18.88 20.64
C VAL A 271 14.30 -18.16 21.79
N THR A 272 14.87 -18.23 22.99
CA THR A 272 14.34 -17.54 24.17
C THR A 272 15.05 -16.21 24.36
N LEU A 273 14.27 -15.12 24.39
CA LEU A 273 14.72 -13.77 24.67
C LEU A 273 14.27 -13.35 26.07
N LYS A 274 15.05 -12.47 26.72
CA LYS A 274 14.67 -11.84 27.99
C LYS A 274 14.03 -10.47 27.70
N PRO A 275 12.72 -10.30 27.92
CA PRO A 275 12.04 -9.04 27.68
C PRO A 275 12.29 -8.06 28.82
N GLN A 276 12.53 -6.78 28.49
CA GLN A 276 12.54 -5.67 29.42
C GLN A 276 11.38 -4.73 29.10
N PHE A 277 10.59 -4.42 30.13
CA PHE A 277 9.40 -3.57 30.02
C PHE A 277 9.73 -2.18 30.55
N TYR A 278 9.57 -1.15 29.72
CA TYR A 278 9.80 0.25 30.09
C TYR A 278 8.51 1.06 29.93
N ASP A 279 8.35 2.08 30.77
CA ASP A 279 7.36 3.13 30.57
C ASP A 279 7.91 4.19 29.61
N ASN A 280 7.36 4.13 28.40
CA ASN A 280 7.25 5.22 27.42
C ASN A 280 8.49 5.59 26.56
N THR A 281 8.19 5.87 25.28
CA THR A 281 8.76 6.94 24.44
C THR A 281 7.93 7.01 23.15
N ALA A 282 7.54 8.22 22.77
CA ALA A 282 6.85 8.49 21.51
C ALA A 282 7.76 8.15 20.32
N ALA A 283 7.21 7.46 19.31
CA ALA A 283 7.92 7.12 18.08
C ALA A 283 7.18 7.71 16.89
N TYR A 284 7.88 8.50 16.06
CA TYR A 284 7.38 8.98 14.79
C TYR A 284 7.39 7.84 13.75
N SER A 285 6.28 7.65 13.05
CA SER A 285 6.20 6.77 11.88
C SER A 285 7.01 7.40 10.74
N THR A 286 7.99 6.68 10.18
CA THR A 286 8.73 7.20 9.02
C THR A 286 7.84 7.38 7.82
N ALA A 287 6.79 6.57 7.67
CA ALA A 287 5.83 6.77 6.58
C ALA A 287 5.12 8.12 6.71
N ASP A 288 4.85 8.57 7.94
CA ASP A 288 4.24 9.89 8.18
C ASP A 288 5.24 11.02 7.93
N PHE A 289 6.49 10.87 8.38
CA PHE A 289 7.57 11.82 8.06
C PHE A 289 7.81 11.95 6.55
N VAL A 290 7.82 10.83 5.82
CA VAL A 290 7.99 10.81 4.36
C VAL A 290 6.80 11.48 3.68
N ARG A 291 5.56 11.20 4.12
CA ARG A 291 4.36 11.89 3.61
C ARG A 291 4.41 13.39 3.86
N GLU A 292 4.84 13.82 5.03
CA GLU A 292 5.02 15.23 5.37
C GLU A 292 6.07 15.90 4.46
N ARG A 293 7.22 15.24 4.24
CA ARG A 293 8.23 15.70 3.27
C ARG A 293 7.67 15.88 1.86
N PHE A 294 6.71 15.05 1.44
CA PHE A 294 6.03 15.15 0.15
C PHE A 294 4.76 16.02 0.17
N GLY A 295 4.46 16.71 1.27
CA GLY A 295 3.28 17.59 1.39
C GLY A 295 1.94 16.84 1.45
N LEU A 296 1.96 15.54 1.76
CA LEU A 296 0.78 14.65 1.81
C LEU A 296 0.32 14.35 3.24
N SER A 297 0.49 15.30 4.16
CA SER A 297 0.07 15.12 5.55
C SER A 297 -1.45 14.90 5.63
N ARG A 298 -1.86 13.65 5.82
CA ARG A 298 -3.20 13.33 6.30
C ARG A 298 -3.16 13.67 7.79
N GLY A 299 -4.12 14.43 8.30
CA GLY A 299 -4.26 14.77 9.73
C GLY A 299 -4.56 13.55 10.61
N THR A 300 -3.89 12.42 10.41
CA THR A 300 -3.89 11.28 11.30
C THR A 300 -3.14 11.68 12.54
N LYS A 301 -3.88 11.81 13.65
CA LYS A 301 -3.30 11.92 14.99
C LYS A 301 -2.22 10.86 15.12
N SER A 302 -1.01 11.26 15.55
CA SER A 302 -0.02 10.33 16.06
C SER A 302 -0.76 9.37 16.99
N ALA A 303 -0.74 8.08 16.70
CA ALA A 303 -1.38 7.11 17.59
C ALA A 303 -0.72 7.25 18.97
N GLU A 304 -1.44 7.86 19.92
CA GLU A 304 -1.07 7.79 21.33
C GLU A 304 -0.99 6.31 21.68
N ARG A 305 0.18 5.85 22.12
CA ARG A 305 0.32 4.45 22.54
C ARG A 305 -0.51 4.28 23.80
N ALA A 306 -1.34 3.23 23.83
CA ALA A 306 -1.72 2.62 25.09
C ALA A 306 -0.41 2.28 25.85
N GLY A 307 -0.32 2.68 27.12
CA GLY A 307 0.86 2.45 27.96
C GLY A 307 1.25 0.98 27.98
N THR A 308 2.55 0.71 28.19
CA THR A 308 3.11 -0.65 28.26
C THR A 308 2.35 -1.47 29.30
N GLN A 309 1.43 -2.34 28.88
CA GLN A 309 0.78 -3.25 29.81
C GLN A 309 1.73 -4.40 30.09
N VAL A 310 2.24 -4.46 31.33
CA VAL A 310 2.89 -5.66 31.86
C VAL A 310 1.83 -6.77 31.83
N PRO A 311 2.06 -7.89 31.13
CA PRO A 311 1.09 -8.98 31.09
C PRO A 311 0.81 -9.48 32.51
N SER A 312 -0.47 -9.67 32.85
CA SER A 312 -0.88 -10.40 34.04
C SER A 312 -0.33 -11.83 33.99
N SER A 313 -0.07 -12.42 35.16
CA SER A 313 0.57 -13.73 35.30
C SER A 313 -0.09 -14.81 34.43
N GLY A 314 0.69 -15.47 33.58
CA GLY A 314 0.23 -16.59 32.75
C GLY A 314 1.01 -16.73 31.43
N ASN A 315 0.96 -17.94 30.85
CA ASN A 315 1.56 -18.18 29.53
C ASN A 315 0.67 -17.57 28.45
N ARG A 316 1.24 -16.71 27.59
CA ARG A 316 0.50 -16.01 26.55
C ARG A 316 1.10 -16.30 25.17
N ARG A 317 0.29 -16.82 24.26
CA ARG A 317 0.67 -17.04 22.85
C ARG A 317 0.24 -15.85 22.01
N MET A 318 1.12 -15.37 21.15
CA MET A 318 0.86 -14.19 20.32
C MET A 318 1.75 -14.18 19.07
N ILE A 319 1.43 -13.28 18.14
CA ILE A 319 2.34 -12.91 17.07
C ILE A 319 3.01 -11.60 17.45
N VAL A 320 4.33 -11.58 17.37
CA VAL A 320 5.14 -10.40 17.64
C VAL A 320 5.80 -9.91 16.37
N LYS A 321 5.90 -8.60 16.24
CA LYS A 321 6.82 -7.93 15.34
C LYS A 321 8.10 -7.63 16.10
N ILE A 322 9.22 -8.13 15.59
CA ILE A 322 10.56 -7.84 16.08
C ILE A 322 11.20 -6.86 15.12
N GLN A 323 11.64 -5.72 15.63
CA GLN A 323 12.34 -4.68 14.89
C GLN A 323 13.78 -4.58 15.38
N VAL A 324 14.71 -4.78 14.45
CA VAL A 324 16.15 -4.55 14.62
C VAL A 324 16.44 -3.11 14.19
N PRO A 325 16.73 -2.19 15.12
CA PRO A 325 17.03 -0.80 14.79
C PRO A 325 18.33 -0.67 13.99
N VAL A 326 18.46 0.45 13.27
CA VAL A 326 19.70 0.79 12.53
C VAL A 326 20.86 1.03 13.48
N SER A 327 20.59 1.69 14.62
CA SER A 327 21.54 1.85 15.71
C SER A 327 21.50 0.63 16.63
N SER A 328 22.67 0.10 17.00
CA SER A 328 22.81 -1.04 17.92
C SER A 328 22.49 -0.69 19.38
N THR A 329 22.34 0.59 19.72
CA THR A 329 22.20 1.06 21.10
C THR A 329 20.82 0.81 21.72
N THR A 330 19.77 0.67 20.91
CA THR A 330 18.36 0.65 21.39
C THR A 330 17.78 -0.74 21.64
N GLY A 331 18.51 -1.83 21.36
CA GLY A 331 18.01 -3.21 21.54
C GLY A 331 16.95 -3.63 20.51
N LEU A 332 16.50 -4.90 20.55
CA LEU A 332 15.40 -5.38 19.71
C LEU A 332 14.09 -4.83 20.25
N LEU A 333 13.32 -4.11 19.44
CA LEU A 333 11.99 -3.66 19.81
C LEU A 333 10.97 -4.73 19.42
N ILE A 334 10.18 -5.22 20.38
CA ILE A 334 9.26 -6.34 20.19
C ILE A 334 7.87 -5.95 20.65
N TYR A 335 6.85 -6.09 19.80
CA TYR A 335 5.47 -5.79 20.17
C TYR A 335 4.46 -6.57 19.32
N ASN A 336 3.25 -6.72 19.83
CA ASN A 336 2.16 -7.33 19.07
C ASN A 336 1.32 -6.29 18.31
N ARG A 337 0.35 -6.78 17.53
CA ARG A 337 -0.52 -5.94 16.69
C ARG A 337 -1.35 -4.96 17.53
N GLN A 338 -1.97 -5.43 18.61
CA GLN A 338 -2.87 -4.66 19.47
C GLN A 338 -2.14 -3.66 20.38
N ARG A 339 -0.79 -3.74 20.45
CA ARG A 339 0.06 -2.93 21.32
C ARG A 339 -0.24 -3.09 22.81
N ASP A 340 -0.96 -4.14 23.20
CA ASP A 340 -1.12 -4.56 24.60
C ASP A 340 0.04 -5.48 25.07
N PHE A 341 1.02 -5.74 24.20
CA PHE A 341 2.33 -6.29 24.56
C PHE A 341 3.43 -5.52 23.82
N SER A 342 4.41 -5.02 24.58
CA SER A 342 5.61 -4.36 24.06
C SER A 342 6.78 -4.54 25.02
N CYS A 343 7.96 -4.87 24.52
CA CYS A 343 9.20 -4.98 25.29
C CYS A 343 10.43 -4.65 24.42
N ILE A 344 11.56 -4.48 25.08
CA ILE A 344 12.87 -4.36 24.44
C ILE A 344 13.76 -5.49 24.94
N THR A 345 14.58 -6.08 24.07
CA THR A 345 15.63 -7.03 24.47
C THR A 345 17.00 -6.50 24.07
N HIS A 346 17.92 -6.41 25.03
CA HIS A 346 19.30 -5.98 24.78
C HIS A 346 20.25 -7.16 24.66
N ARG A 347 21.32 -7.00 23.87
CA ARG A 347 22.32 -8.04 23.63
C ARG A 347 23.02 -8.52 24.91
N ASN A 348 23.18 -7.65 25.91
CA ASN A 348 23.79 -7.98 27.20
C ASN A 348 22.96 -8.98 28.05
N THR A 349 21.67 -9.15 27.77
CA THR A 349 20.81 -10.10 28.50
C THR A 349 20.90 -11.54 27.97
N GLY A 350 21.48 -11.73 26.79
CA GLY A 350 21.63 -13.01 26.11
C GLY A 350 22.11 -12.82 24.68
N ALA A 351 23.43 -12.77 24.48
CA ALA A 351 24.04 -12.35 23.21
C ALA A 351 23.72 -13.31 22.05
N GLU A 352 23.83 -14.62 22.27
CA GLU A 352 23.58 -15.64 21.25
C GLU A 352 22.13 -15.61 20.73
N ALA A 353 21.16 -15.56 21.66
CA ALA A 353 19.75 -15.47 21.34
C ALA A 353 19.42 -14.16 20.58
N TYR A 354 19.96 -13.04 21.05
CA TYR A 354 19.82 -11.75 20.40
C TYR A 354 20.39 -11.76 18.98
N ASP A 355 21.62 -12.22 18.81
CA ASP A 355 22.33 -12.20 17.52
C ASP A 355 21.64 -13.11 16.50
N THR A 356 21.19 -14.28 16.94
CA THR A 356 20.42 -15.22 16.11
C THR A 356 19.15 -14.58 15.57
N VAL A 357 18.34 -13.98 16.45
CA VAL A 357 17.09 -13.31 16.03
C VAL A 357 17.41 -12.11 15.13
N ALA A 358 18.40 -11.30 15.48
CA ALA A 358 18.77 -10.12 14.70
C ALA A 358 19.27 -10.50 13.29
N GLN A 359 20.05 -11.57 13.15
CA GLN A 359 20.51 -12.09 11.86
C GLN A 359 19.35 -12.61 11.01
N ILE A 360 18.39 -13.32 11.61
CA ILE A 360 17.20 -13.81 10.90
C ILE A 360 16.33 -12.64 10.44
N VAL A 361 16.11 -11.64 11.30
CA VAL A 361 15.34 -10.44 10.93
C VAL A 361 16.03 -9.64 9.82
N ARG A 362 17.37 -9.53 9.84
CA ARG A 362 18.11 -8.84 8.77
C ARG A 362 18.09 -9.61 7.44
N SER A 363 18.18 -10.93 7.49
CA SER A 363 18.24 -11.78 6.29
C SER A 363 16.88 -12.07 5.66
N LYS A 364 15.83 -12.25 6.48
CA LYS A 364 14.49 -12.66 6.03
C LYS A 364 13.41 -11.63 6.30
N GLY A 365 13.71 -10.57 7.04
CA GLY A 365 12.76 -9.50 7.34
C GLY A 365 12.75 -8.40 6.28
N VAL A 366 11.94 -7.39 6.54
CA VAL A 366 11.81 -6.20 5.70
C VAL A 366 12.71 -5.09 6.25
N GLY A 367 13.72 -4.70 5.48
CA GLY A 367 14.56 -3.54 5.77
C GLY A 367 13.87 -2.23 5.44
N GLY A 368 13.88 -1.26 6.35
CA GLY A 368 13.41 0.10 6.11
C GLY A 368 14.29 1.13 6.81
N THR A 369 13.88 2.39 6.76
CA THR A 369 14.59 3.54 7.36
C THR A 369 14.87 3.40 8.85
N ASN A 370 13.98 2.71 9.60
CA ASN A 370 14.12 2.46 11.04
C ASN A 370 14.69 1.07 11.35
N GLY A 371 15.34 0.43 10.37
CA GLY A 371 15.95 -0.88 10.49
C GLY A 371 15.08 -2.00 9.93
N HIS A 372 15.39 -3.25 10.29
CA HIS A 372 14.74 -4.43 9.73
C HIS A 372 13.63 -4.92 10.66
N LYS A 373 12.52 -5.41 10.10
CA LYS A 373 11.40 -5.95 10.87
C LYS A 373 10.96 -7.31 10.33
N ALA A 374 10.60 -8.22 11.23
CA ALA A 374 9.99 -9.51 10.86
C ALA A 374 8.95 -9.93 11.90
N TYR A 375 8.09 -10.88 11.51
CA TYR A 375 6.95 -11.32 12.29
C TYR A 375 7.13 -12.78 12.70
N PHE A 376 6.84 -13.10 13.96
CA PHE A 376 7.07 -14.43 14.50
C PHE A 376 5.92 -14.85 15.39
N ALA A 377 5.63 -16.15 15.41
CA ALA A 377 4.86 -16.75 16.49
C ALA A 377 5.73 -16.79 17.75
N ALA A 378 5.18 -16.34 18.87
CA ALA A 378 5.88 -16.30 20.15
C ALA A 378 4.99 -16.78 21.31
N GLU A 379 5.63 -17.31 22.32
CA GLU A 379 5.02 -17.68 23.60
C GLU A 379 5.76 -16.96 24.73
N LEU A 380 5.06 -16.08 25.42
CA LEU A 380 5.54 -15.48 26.66
C LEU A 380 5.28 -16.47 27.80
N ARG A 381 6.35 -16.91 28.48
CA ARG A 381 6.32 -17.81 29.64
C ARG A 381 6.67 -17.01 30.88
N GLY A 382 5.68 -16.81 31.76
CA GLY A 382 5.83 -15.89 32.89
C GLY A 382 6.15 -14.46 32.43
N ARG A 383 6.99 -13.75 33.19
CA ARG A 383 7.37 -12.35 32.89
C ARG A 383 8.70 -12.24 32.12
N ASP A 384 9.58 -13.23 32.24
CA ASP A 384 10.99 -13.07 31.91
C ASP A 384 11.46 -13.89 30.70
N GLU A 385 10.59 -14.73 30.12
CA GLU A 385 10.94 -15.59 28.99
C GLU A 385 9.99 -15.37 27.81
N LEU A 386 10.52 -14.79 26.73
CA LEU A 386 9.84 -14.70 25.46
C LEU A 386 10.42 -15.73 24.48
N VAL A 387 9.68 -16.81 24.25
CA VAL A 387 10.07 -17.89 23.34
C VAL A 387 9.58 -17.57 21.93
N VAL A 388 10.51 -17.26 21.02
CA VAL A 388 10.24 -16.87 19.64
C VAL A 388 10.52 -18.02 18.69
N LYS A 389 9.56 -18.40 17.84
CA LYS A 389 9.74 -19.46 16.83
C LYS A 389 10.49 -18.92 15.60
N VAL A 390 11.81 -19.00 15.63
CA VAL A 390 12.69 -18.47 14.58
C VAL A 390 12.79 -19.35 13.33
N SER A 391 12.39 -20.62 13.43
CA SER A 391 12.35 -21.55 12.29
C SER A 391 11.36 -21.17 11.18
N GLU A 392 10.42 -20.27 11.46
CA GLU A 392 9.36 -19.83 10.56
C GLU A 392 9.15 -18.32 10.73
N VAL A 393 9.56 -17.54 9.73
CA VAL A 393 9.23 -16.11 9.64
C VAL A 393 7.86 -15.98 8.99
N LEU A 394 6.92 -15.32 9.66
CA LEU A 394 5.56 -15.14 9.17
C LEU A 394 5.53 -14.06 8.07
N ALA A 395 4.51 -14.13 7.22
CA ALA A 395 4.25 -13.11 6.19
C ALA A 395 4.10 -11.72 6.83
N GLU A 396 4.46 -10.67 6.08
CA GLU A 396 4.29 -9.29 6.54
C GLU A 396 2.84 -9.04 6.94
N GLN A 397 2.65 -8.53 8.15
CA GLN A 397 1.35 -8.13 8.65
C GLN A 397 1.19 -6.62 8.50
N PRO A 398 -0.03 -6.14 8.16
CA PRO A 398 -0.34 -4.70 8.10
C PRO A 398 -0.43 -4.11 9.52
N PHE A 399 0.70 -4.01 10.24
CA PHE A 399 0.83 -3.58 11.64
C PHE A 399 0.89 -2.07 11.84
#